data_AF-A0A1J0D0J6-F1
#
_entry.id   AF-A0A1J0D0J6-F1
#
_cell.length_a   1.000
_cell.length_b   1.000
_cell.length_c   1.000
_cell.angle_alpha   90.00
_cell.angle_beta   90.00
_cell.angle_gamma   90.00
#
_symmetry.space_group_name_H-M   'P 1'
#
loop_
_entity.id
_entity.type
_entity.pdbx_description
1 polymer ?
#
loop_
_entity_poly.entity_id
_entity_poly.type
_entity_poly.pdbx_seq_one_letter_code
_entity_poly.pdbx_strand_id
1 'polypeptide(L)'
;MSFSLRSLHKIADIFYIDSETKNSDLVICNMLDTMFKYDVHTYYCHNLANSDLYYILKTSIKYPNIYTFYPTFKYNIIKIIISKMIGKKKVYITISDSYTILNSSLAKLAKTFNVSTLKGNFSHDFANENTLFYIGYLLKFKIIRVLI
;
A
#
# COMPACT_ATOMS: atom_id res chain seq x y z
N MET A 1 -4.49 24.82 31.43
CA MET A 1 -3.67 24.50 30.23
C MET A 1 -4.59 23.91 29.18
N SER A 2 -5.07 24.74 28.26
CA SER A 2 -5.96 24.33 27.16
C SER A 2 -5.11 23.78 26.01
N PHE A 3 -5.23 22.48 25.72
CA PHE A 3 -4.62 21.88 24.54
C PHE A 3 -5.37 22.37 23.29
N SER A 4 -4.69 23.22 22.51
CA SER A 4 -5.12 23.64 21.18
C SER A 4 -5.15 22.43 20.24
N LEU A 5 -6.32 22.15 19.66
CA LEU A 5 -6.55 21.21 18.56
C LEU A 5 -5.71 21.60 17.33
N ARG A 6 -4.44 21.18 17.29
CA ARG A 6 -3.63 21.22 16.08
C ARG A 6 -4.05 20.08 15.16
N SER A 7 -4.77 20.46 14.10
CA SER A 7 -4.95 19.81 12.79
C SER A 7 -5.29 18.31 12.79
N LEU A 8 -6.49 17.98 12.30
CA LEU A 8 -6.88 16.65 11.81
C LEU A 8 -5.73 16.04 10.97
N HIS A 9 -5.04 15.05 11.54
CA HIS A 9 -4.00 14.28 10.88
C HIS A 9 -4.56 13.64 9.60
N LYS A 10 -3.87 13.81 8.48
CA LYS A 10 -4.12 13.05 7.26
C LYS A 10 -3.87 11.56 7.57
N ILE A 11 -4.94 10.76 7.67
CA ILE A 11 -4.89 9.39 8.21
C ILE A 11 -4.21 8.40 7.24
N ALA A 12 -4.25 8.68 5.93
CA ALA A 12 -3.62 7.86 4.90
C ALA A 12 -3.36 8.66 3.63
N ASP A 13 -2.28 8.33 2.92
CA ASP A 13 -2.13 8.69 1.51
C ASP A 13 -2.82 7.64 0.65
N ILE A 14 -3.61 8.10 -0.33
CA ILE A 14 -4.34 7.25 -1.26
C ILE A 14 -3.85 7.57 -2.66
N PHE A 15 -3.55 6.52 -3.43
CA PHE A 15 -3.10 6.61 -4.81
C PHE A 15 -4.17 6.01 -5.72
N TYR A 16 -4.41 6.64 -6.86
CA TYR A 16 -5.44 6.25 -7.82
C TYR A 16 -4.83 5.99 -9.18
N ILE A 17 -5.40 5.03 -9.91
CA ILE A 17 -5.14 4.91 -11.35
C ILE A 17 -5.73 6.16 -12.02
N ASP A 18 -4.92 6.79 -12.86
CA ASP A 18 -5.34 7.91 -13.67
C ASP A 18 -6.21 7.44 -14.84
N SER A 19 -7.33 8.14 -15.09
CA SER A 19 -8.34 7.72 -16.07
C SER A 19 -7.89 7.84 -17.52
N GLU A 20 -6.91 8.70 -17.79
CA GLU A 20 -6.40 8.96 -19.14
C GLU A 20 -5.31 7.93 -19.49
N THR A 21 -4.32 7.79 -18.63
CA THR A 21 -3.16 6.92 -18.83
C THR A 21 -3.45 5.46 -18.52
N LYS A 22 -4.41 5.19 -17.62
CA LYS A 22 -4.77 3.85 -17.11
C LYS A 22 -3.56 3.02 -16.67
N ASN A 23 -2.50 3.69 -16.21
CA ASN A 23 -1.21 3.07 -15.94
C ASN A 23 -1.08 2.74 -14.44
N SER A 24 -1.28 1.46 -14.10
CA SER A 24 -1.16 0.97 -12.71
C SER A 24 0.29 1.00 -12.18
N ASP A 25 1.29 0.99 -13.05
CA ASP A 25 2.69 1.05 -12.62
C ASP A 25 3.02 2.43 -12.02
N LEU A 26 2.41 3.50 -12.53
CA LEU A 26 2.56 4.84 -11.94
C LEU A 26 1.99 4.93 -10.53
N VAL A 27 0.94 4.17 -10.22
CA VAL A 27 0.37 4.12 -8.86
C VAL A 27 1.38 3.51 -7.90
N ILE A 28 2.03 2.41 -8.28
CA ILE A 28 3.11 1.81 -7.48
C ILE A 28 4.28 2.79 -7.33
N CYS A 29 4.73 3.43 -8.42
CA CYS A 29 5.83 4.39 -8.38
C CYS A 29 5.54 5.56 -7.43
N ASN A 30 4.33 6.14 -7.50
CA ASN A 30 3.92 7.24 -6.62
C ASN A 30 3.81 6.81 -5.15
N MET A 31 3.34 5.58 -4.91
CA MET A 31 3.33 4.98 -3.57
C MET A 31 4.76 4.86 -3.02
N LEU A 32 5.68 4.24 -3.78
CA LEU A 32 7.07 4.06 -3.37
C LEU A 32 7.77 5.41 -3.11
N ASP A 33 7.61 6.38 -4.02
CA ASP A 33 8.17 7.72 -3.87
C ASP A 33 7.64 8.45 -2.64
N THR A 34 6.39 8.18 -2.26
CA THR A 34 5.80 8.75 -1.04
C THR A 34 6.34 8.08 0.20
N MET A 35 6.56 6.75 0.17
CA MET A 35 7.21 6.03 1.28
C MET A 35 8.61 6.59 1.56
N PHE A 36 9.40 6.91 0.53
CA PHE A 36 10.74 7.51 0.72
C PHE A 36 10.74 8.93 1.32
N LYS A 37 9.58 9.62 1.40
CA LYS A 37 9.47 10.96 2.00
C LYS A 37 9.31 10.92 3.53
N TYR A 38 8.87 9.80 4.08
CA TYR A 38 8.69 9.65 5.52
C TYR A 38 9.98 9.15 6.18
N ASP A 39 10.21 9.54 7.43
CA ASP A 39 11.35 9.06 8.23
C ASP A 39 11.14 7.62 8.77
N VAL A 40 10.35 6.83 8.03
CA VAL A 40 9.97 5.46 8.38
C VAL A 40 10.76 4.51 7.50
N HIS A 41 11.49 3.61 8.16
CA HIS A 41 12.41 2.70 7.48
C HIS A 41 11.77 1.35 7.14
N THR A 42 10.69 0.98 7.86
CA THR A 42 10.00 -0.30 7.70
C THR A 42 8.49 -0.10 7.66
N TYR A 43 7.88 -0.60 6.60
CA TYR A 43 6.44 -0.67 6.38
C TYR A 43 5.97 -2.10 6.50
N TYR A 44 4.78 -2.29 7.06
CA TYR A 44 4.17 -3.60 7.20
C TYR A 44 2.99 -3.69 6.25
N CYS A 45 3.06 -4.64 5.32
CA CYS A 45 1.94 -5.02 4.48
C CYS A 45 1.43 -6.38 4.95
N HIS A 46 0.12 -6.57 4.98
CA HIS A 46 -0.47 -7.80 5.51
C HIS A 46 -0.84 -8.74 4.37
N ASN A 47 -0.26 -9.94 4.37
CA ASN A 47 -0.39 -10.92 3.29
C ASN A 47 0.28 -10.42 1.99
N LEU A 48 1.40 -9.71 2.14
CA LEU A 48 2.17 -9.11 1.05
C LEU A 48 2.53 -10.16 -0.02
N ALA A 49 3.04 -11.31 0.41
CA ALA A 49 3.57 -12.34 -0.48
C ALA A 49 2.52 -12.88 -1.47
N ASN A 50 1.25 -12.91 -1.07
CA ASN A 50 0.16 -13.52 -1.83
C ASN A 50 -0.68 -12.49 -2.62
N SER A 51 -0.43 -11.20 -2.47
CA SER A 51 -1.25 -10.14 -3.08
C SER A 51 -0.35 -9.07 -3.73
N ASP A 52 0.05 -8.05 -2.98
CA ASP A 52 0.60 -6.81 -3.55
C ASP A 52 2.02 -6.98 -4.13
N LEU A 53 2.76 -7.99 -3.67
CA LEU A 53 4.17 -8.17 -4.01
C LEU A 53 4.41 -8.34 -5.51
N TYR A 54 3.51 -9.03 -6.22
CA TYR A 54 3.65 -9.24 -7.66
C TYR A 54 3.72 -7.91 -8.40
N TYR A 55 2.87 -6.95 -8.03
CA TYR A 55 2.81 -5.63 -8.67
C TYR A 55 4.02 -4.75 -8.31
N ILE A 56 4.51 -4.86 -7.08
CA ILE A 56 5.74 -4.19 -6.63
C ILE A 56 6.98 -4.75 -7.36
N LEU A 57 7.05 -6.05 -7.59
CA LEU A 57 8.17 -6.65 -8.33
C LEU A 57 8.08 -6.37 -9.83
N LYS A 58 6.88 -6.32 -10.40
CA LYS A 58 6.68 -5.96 -11.82
C LYS A 58 7.24 -4.57 -12.13
N THR A 59 7.07 -3.60 -11.22
CA THR A 59 7.64 -2.26 -11.38
C THR A 59 9.17 -2.26 -11.32
N SER A 60 9.79 -3.20 -10.60
CA SER A 60 11.26 -3.34 -10.59
C SER A 60 11.84 -3.66 -11.98
N ILE A 61 11.12 -4.47 -12.75
CA ILE A 61 11.55 -4.88 -14.10
C ILE A 61 11.39 -3.72 -15.08
N LYS A 62 10.32 -2.93 -14.95
CA LYS A 62 10.03 -1.80 -15.84
C LYS A 62 10.88 -0.57 -15.56
N TYR A 63 11.28 -0.34 -14.31
CA TYR A 63 12.00 0.85 -13.88
C TYR A 63 13.30 0.52 -13.12
N PRO A 64 14.22 -0.27 -13.71
CA PRO A 64 15.41 -0.77 -13.03
C PRO A 64 16.39 0.34 -12.62
N ASN A 65 16.31 1.50 -13.29
CA ASN A 65 17.17 2.66 -13.02
C ASN A 65 16.64 3.57 -11.90
N ILE A 66 15.39 3.37 -11.46
CA ILE A 66 14.76 4.20 -10.42
C ILE A 66 14.88 3.52 -9.06
N TYR A 67 14.60 2.22 -9.02
CA TYR A 67 14.51 1.45 -7.79
C TYR A 67 15.34 0.18 -7.90
N THR A 68 16.08 -0.14 -6.84
CA THR A 68 16.72 -1.45 -6.69
C THR A 68 16.04 -2.23 -5.57
N PHE A 69 15.67 -3.48 -5.85
CA PHE A 69 14.90 -4.34 -4.96
C PHE A 69 15.75 -5.51 -4.49
N TYR A 70 15.70 -5.79 -3.19
CA TYR A 70 16.40 -6.90 -2.54
C TYR A 70 15.36 -7.75 -1.79
N PRO A 71 14.75 -8.74 -2.44
CA PRO A 71 13.79 -9.64 -1.81
C PRO A 71 14.48 -10.59 -0.82
N THR A 72 13.82 -10.85 0.31
CA THR A 72 14.25 -11.81 1.34
C THR A 72 13.25 -12.95 1.39
N PHE A 73 13.74 -14.19 1.28
CA PHE A 73 12.92 -15.40 1.20
C PHE A 73 13.03 -16.24 2.47
N LYS A 74 11.90 -16.80 2.90
CA LYS A 74 11.79 -17.93 3.83
C LYS A 74 10.62 -18.79 3.36
N TYR A 75 10.88 -19.70 2.43
CA TYR A 75 9.91 -20.44 1.60
C TYR A 75 9.09 -19.57 0.63
N ASN A 76 8.61 -18.40 1.09
CA ASN A 76 8.06 -17.31 0.27
C ASN A 76 8.82 -16.00 0.56
N ILE A 77 8.61 -14.95 -0.24
CA ILE A 77 9.14 -13.62 0.07
C ILE A 77 8.45 -13.08 1.30
N ILE A 78 9.20 -12.85 2.37
CA ILE A 78 8.68 -12.33 3.65
C ILE A 78 8.97 -10.83 3.82
N LYS A 79 9.89 -10.30 3.01
CA LYS A 79 10.38 -8.94 3.11
C LYS A 79 11.02 -8.52 1.80
N ILE A 80 10.92 -7.24 1.47
CA ILE A 80 11.63 -6.62 0.35
C ILE A 80 12.26 -5.32 0.81
N ILE A 81 13.56 -5.17 0.56
CA ILE A 81 14.26 -3.89 0.76
C ILE A 81 14.28 -3.19 -0.58
N ILE A 82 13.88 -1.92 -0.60
CA ILE A 82 13.82 -1.10 -1.80
C ILE A 82 14.76 0.07 -1.57
N SER A 83 15.60 0.37 -2.56
CA SER A 83 16.51 1.51 -2.50
C SER A 83 16.39 2.41 -3.72
N LYS A 84 16.64 3.69 -3.51
CA LYS A 84 16.63 4.74 -4.54
C LYS A 84 17.75 5.73 -4.26
N MET A 85 18.25 6.38 -5.32
CA MET A 85 19.16 7.53 -5.20
C MET A 85 18.36 8.82 -5.01
N ILE A 86 18.65 9.56 -3.93
CA ILE A 86 18.17 10.93 -3.71
C ILE A 86 19.39 11.84 -3.68
N GLY A 87 19.60 12.57 -4.78
CA GLY A 87 20.86 13.26 -5.03
C GLY A 87 22.03 12.26 -5.08
N LYS A 88 23.02 12.44 -4.20
CA LYS A 88 24.19 11.54 -4.08
C LYS A 88 24.01 10.44 -3.02
N LYS A 89 22.91 10.44 -2.27
CA LYS A 89 22.68 9.50 -1.17
C LYS A 89 21.78 8.36 -1.62
N LYS A 90 22.19 7.12 -1.32
CA LYS A 90 21.33 5.95 -1.44
C LYS A 90 20.48 5.82 -0.18
N VAL A 91 19.16 5.80 -0.35
CA VAL A 91 18.18 5.65 0.74
C VAL A 91 17.48 4.30 0.61
N TYR A 92 16.94 3.81 1.73
CA TYR A 92 16.36 2.48 1.83
C TYR A 92 15.05 2.52 2.59
N ILE A 93 14.08 1.76 2.10
CA ILE A 93 12.86 1.40 2.82
C ILE A 93 12.73 -0.13 2.81
N THR A 94 12.06 -0.66 3.82
CA THR A 94 11.74 -2.08 3.91
C THR A 94 10.23 -2.25 3.90
N ILE A 95 9.70 -3.20 3.12
CA ILE A 95 8.32 -3.66 3.24
C ILE A 95 8.37 -5.10 3.74
N SER A 96 7.76 -5.36 4.88
CA SER A 96 7.73 -6.67 5.53
C SER A 96 6.31 -7.24 5.54
N ASP A 97 6.19 -8.55 5.34
CA ASP A 97 4.92 -9.25 5.44
C ASP A 97 4.55 -9.48 6.91
N SER A 98 3.58 -8.72 7.40
CA SER A 98 3.07 -8.86 8.77
C SER A 98 2.29 -10.14 9.00
N TYR A 99 1.85 -10.84 7.95
CA TYR A 99 1.16 -12.14 8.09
C TYR A 99 2.06 -13.21 8.69
N THR A 100 3.38 -13.03 8.66
CA THR A 100 4.36 -13.93 9.29
C THR A 100 4.42 -13.79 10.82
N ILE A 101 3.88 -12.69 11.35
CA ILE A 101 3.82 -12.37 12.79
C ILE A 101 2.38 -12.50 13.28
N LEU A 102 1.43 -12.02 12.47
CA LEU A 102 0.00 -12.00 12.76
C LEU A 102 -0.73 -12.93 11.79
N ASN A 103 -0.69 -14.23 12.09
CA ASN A 103 -1.13 -15.31 11.21
C ASN A 103 -2.66 -15.47 11.17
N SER A 104 -3.39 -14.40 10.89
CA SER A 104 -4.86 -14.40 10.80
C SER A 104 -5.33 -13.24 9.94
N SER A 105 -6.56 -13.30 9.42
CA SER A 105 -7.07 -12.21 8.60
C SER A 105 -7.25 -10.93 9.41
N LEU A 106 -7.07 -9.76 8.77
CA LEU A 106 -7.28 -8.46 9.42
C LEU A 106 -8.63 -8.36 10.15
N ALA A 107 -9.69 -8.98 9.64
CA ALA A 107 -11.00 -8.99 10.30
C ALA A 107 -11.01 -9.82 11.61
N LYS A 108 -10.32 -10.96 11.63
CA LYS A 108 -10.14 -11.75 12.86
C LYS A 108 -9.24 -11.04 13.85
N LEU A 109 -8.11 -10.50 13.39
CA LEU A 109 -7.19 -9.72 14.22
C LEU A 109 -7.90 -8.52 14.86
N ALA A 110 -8.72 -7.79 14.09
CA ALA A 110 -9.48 -6.66 14.61
C ALA A 110 -10.41 -7.07 15.77
N LYS A 111 -11.08 -8.20 15.65
CA LYS A 111 -11.92 -8.76 16.73
C LYS A 111 -11.09 -9.18 17.94
N THR A 112 -9.99 -9.90 17.71
CA THR A 112 -9.11 -10.40 18.77
C THR A 112 -8.47 -9.26 19.58
N PHE A 113 -8.04 -8.18 18.91
CA PHE A 113 -7.44 -7.01 19.56
C PHE A 113 -8.46 -5.96 20.01
N ASN A 114 -9.76 -6.23 19.84
CA ASN A 114 -10.85 -5.33 20.21
C ASN A 114 -10.66 -3.89 19.68
N VAL A 115 -10.20 -3.75 18.42
CA VAL A 115 -10.01 -2.42 17.82
C VAL A 115 -11.35 -1.80 17.45
N SER A 116 -11.46 -0.49 17.63
CA SER A 116 -12.69 0.27 17.35
C SER A 116 -13.08 0.30 15.86
N THR A 117 -12.10 0.10 14.97
CA THR A 117 -12.27 0.21 13.53
C THR A 117 -12.15 -1.16 12.87
N LEU A 118 -13.25 -1.67 12.33
CA LEU A 118 -13.29 -2.94 11.61
C LEU A 118 -12.96 -2.76 10.13
N LYS A 119 -12.33 -3.78 9.52
CA LYS A 119 -12.15 -3.83 8.06
C LYS A 119 -13.53 -3.86 7.39
N GLY A 120 -13.81 -2.88 6.54
CA GLY A 120 -15.01 -2.86 5.70
C GLY A 120 -15.00 -3.97 4.64
N ASN A 121 -16.18 -4.39 4.21
CA ASN A 121 -16.32 -5.31 3.08
C ASN A 121 -16.40 -4.49 1.79
N PHE A 122 -15.49 -4.73 0.86
CA PHE A 122 -15.51 -4.12 -0.48
C PHE A 122 -15.59 -5.24 -1.50
N SER A 123 -16.58 -5.18 -2.40
CA SER A 123 -16.79 -6.23 -3.39
C SER A 123 -15.60 -6.30 -4.34
N HIS A 124 -15.05 -7.50 -4.51
CA HIS A 124 -13.96 -7.74 -5.45
C HIS A 124 -14.41 -7.50 -6.90
N ASP A 125 -15.67 -7.75 -7.21
CA ASP A 125 -16.24 -7.57 -8.55
C ASP A 125 -16.56 -6.10 -8.87
N PHE A 126 -16.44 -5.22 -7.87
CA PHE A 126 -16.69 -3.80 -8.07
C PHE A 126 -15.64 -3.16 -8.97
N ALA A 127 -14.39 -3.62 -9.01
CA ALA A 127 -13.37 -3.06 -9.90
C ALA A 127 -13.36 -3.83 -11.23
N ASN A 128 -14.21 -3.42 -12.18
CA ASN A 128 -14.24 -3.97 -13.54
C ASN A 128 -14.15 -2.85 -14.58
N GLU A 129 -14.14 -3.22 -15.86
CA GLU A 129 -13.99 -2.29 -16.99
C GLU A 129 -14.98 -1.11 -16.94
N ASN A 130 -16.20 -1.35 -16.45
CA ASN A 130 -17.27 -0.35 -16.43
C ASN A 130 -17.27 0.51 -15.16
N THR A 131 -16.59 0.06 -14.10
CA THR A 131 -16.71 0.64 -12.75
C THR A 131 -15.38 1.09 -12.15
N LEU A 132 -14.26 0.88 -12.85
CA LEU A 132 -12.92 1.27 -12.41
C LEU A 132 -12.81 2.77 -12.10
N PHE A 133 -13.50 3.60 -12.88
CA PHE A 133 -13.57 5.06 -12.70
C PHE A 133 -14.95 5.52 -12.23
N TYR A 134 -15.71 4.64 -11.57
CA TYR A 134 -17.02 5.01 -11.04
C TYR A 134 -16.91 6.16 -10.05
N ILE A 135 -17.69 7.21 -10.30
CA ILE A 135 -17.90 8.33 -9.38
C ILE A 135 -19.38 8.33 -9.01
N GLY A 136 -19.68 7.95 -7.78
CA GLY A 136 -21.06 7.97 -7.28
C GLY A 136 -21.20 7.39 -5.89
N TYR A 137 -22.45 7.21 -5.47
CA TYR A 137 -22.80 6.65 -4.16
C TYR A 137 -23.00 5.14 -4.28
N LEU A 138 -22.06 4.36 -3.72
CA LEU A 138 -22.39 3.01 -3.28
C LEU A 138 -23.29 3.18 -2.04
N LEU A 139 -24.46 2.53 -2.03
CA LEU A 139 -25.39 2.55 -0.89
C LEU A 139 -24.61 2.37 0.43
N LYS A 140 -24.44 3.49 1.16
CA LYS A 140 -23.74 3.72 2.44
C LYS A 140 -22.25 4.10 2.48
N PHE A 141 -21.51 4.23 1.39
CA PHE A 141 -20.13 4.77 1.45
C PHE A 141 -19.69 5.49 0.16
N LYS A 142 -19.05 6.65 0.30
CA LYS A 142 -18.23 7.25 -0.77
C LYS A 142 -16.90 6.51 -0.79
N ILE A 143 -16.80 5.47 -1.62
CA ILE A 143 -15.57 4.69 -1.77
C ILE A 143 -14.95 5.04 -3.11
N ILE A 144 -13.73 5.58 -3.06
CA ILE A 144 -12.81 5.52 -4.19
C ILE A 144 -11.69 4.61 -3.70
N ARG A 145 -11.62 3.38 -4.20
CA ARG A 145 -10.44 2.53 -4.01
C ARG A 145 -10.13 1.78 -5.29
N VAL A 146 -8.93 2.02 -5.79
CA VAL A 146 -8.21 1.09 -6.64
C VAL A 146 -7.07 0.54 -5.78
N LEU A 147 -7.20 -0.72 -5.37
CA LEU A 147 -6.06 -1.49 -4.89
C LEU A 147 -5.33 -2.04 -6.11
N ILE A 148 -4.01 -2.06 -6.01
CA ILE A 148 -3.16 -2.69 -7.01
C ILE A 148 -3.15 -4.19 -6.72
#